data_AF-Q0ULT5-F1
#
_entry.id   AF-Q0ULT5-F1
#
_cell.length_a   1.000
_cell.length_b   1.000
_cell.length_c   1.000
_cell.angle_alpha   90.00
_cell.angle_beta   90.00
_cell.angle_gamma   90.00
#
_symmetry.space_group_name_H-M   'P 1'
#
loop_
_entity.id
_entity.type
_entity.pdbx_description
1 polymer ?
#
loop_
_entity_poly.entity_id
_entity_poly.type
_entity_poly.pdbx_seq_one_letter_code
_entity_poly.pdbx_strand_id
1 'polypeptide(L)'
;MGSGDGQIHFRDGIAIFQVVLFAVSFFVGYYFRWTRRICWFTLGGFSLIRCVGAGCMLGTVNRDSSGLWAGVFVCESLGVLLLIFALFEMLGRIDKTAHVVHERVFWIPQILTWIDIGISIGGFVIVTKKEHNKLLPTPWSRAGIAILFLIYLYTLGVWVYFWTQRHRYDAEDYTLAICAGIGLPFLFVRVLYSLIFVITADMMWNAVKGSPVAYLLMTMLPEVAFVTVCCFSVLKTPPENVKESNTKFQLRREG
;
A
#
# COMPACT_ATOMS: atom_id res chain seq x y z
N MET A 1 -25.31 17.14 -2.79
CA MET A 1 -25.98 18.41 -2.46
C MET A 1 -25.42 18.90 -1.15
N GLY A 2 -24.59 19.93 -1.19
CA GLY A 2 -24.07 20.60 0.00
C GLY A 2 -25.14 21.51 0.57
N SER A 3 -25.45 21.34 1.86
CA SER A 3 -26.06 22.38 2.67
C SER A 3 -24.97 22.98 3.55
N GLY A 4 -24.84 24.30 3.47
CA GLY A 4 -23.92 25.10 4.26
C GLY A 4 -24.43 25.28 5.68
N ASP A 5 -24.33 24.24 6.48
CA ASP A 5 -24.35 24.36 7.94
C ASP A 5 -22.91 24.22 8.42
N GLY A 6 -22.43 25.17 9.24
CA GLY A 6 -21.09 25.19 9.82
C GLY A 6 -20.79 24.06 10.81
N GLN A 7 -21.17 22.82 10.49
CA GLN A 7 -20.74 21.62 11.17
C GLN A 7 -19.56 21.03 10.40
N ILE A 8 -18.40 21.07 11.04
CA ILE A 8 -17.20 20.35 10.58
C ILE A 8 -17.61 18.88 10.47
N HIS A 9 -17.91 18.42 9.26
CA HIS A 9 -18.28 17.04 9.02
C HIS A 9 -17.09 16.18 9.46
N PHE A 10 -17.33 15.16 10.29
CA PHE A 10 -16.29 14.26 10.82
C PHE A 10 -15.34 13.74 9.72
N ARG A 11 -15.80 13.67 8.47
CA ARG A 11 -15.01 13.36 7.25
C ARG A 11 -13.90 14.36 6.93
N ASP A 12 -14.13 15.67 7.09
CA ASP A 12 -13.14 16.69 6.73
C ASP A 12 -11.99 16.69 7.74
N GLY A 13 -12.30 16.48 9.02
CA GLY A 13 -11.29 16.27 10.06
C GLY A 13 -10.43 15.03 9.81
N ILE A 14 -11.05 13.93 9.33
CA ILE A 14 -10.33 12.71 8.95
C ILE A 14 -9.42 12.96 7.75
N ALA A 15 -9.89 13.63 6.71
CA ALA A 15 -9.10 13.92 5.53
C ALA A 15 -7.92 14.86 5.83
N ILE A 16 -8.08 15.83 6.73
CA ILE A 16 -6.98 16.69 7.18
C ILE A 16 -5.98 15.88 8.01
N PHE A 17 -6.44 15.09 8.97
CA PHE A 17 -5.58 14.24 9.79
C PHE A 17 -4.79 13.24 8.93
N GLN A 18 -5.43 12.69 7.90
CA GLN A 18 -4.85 11.84 6.87
C GLN A 18 -3.68 12.52 6.15
N VAL A 19 -3.91 13.74 5.65
CA VAL A 19 -2.88 14.50 4.95
C VAL A 19 -1.70 14.81 5.88
N VAL A 20 -1.95 15.17 7.14
CA VAL A 20 -0.87 15.44 8.10
C VAL A 20 -0.05 14.18 8.39
N LEU A 21 -0.68 13.04 8.68
CA LEU A 21 0.02 11.79 8.98
C LEU A 21 0.84 11.28 7.79
N PHE A 22 0.30 11.37 6.58
CA PHE A 22 1.05 10.99 5.40
C PHE A 22 2.13 12.00 5.05
N ALA A 23 1.92 13.30 5.21
CA ALA A 23 2.99 14.29 5.04
C ALA A 23 4.18 14.00 5.96
N VAL A 24 3.94 13.64 7.23
CA VAL A 24 5.00 13.20 8.15
C VAL A 24 5.71 11.95 7.63
N SER A 25 4.96 10.97 7.12
CA SER A 25 5.52 9.75 6.51
C SER A 25 6.36 10.04 5.25
N PHE A 26 5.96 11.04 4.45
CA PHE A 26 6.72 11.52 3.30
C PHE A 26 8.07 12.11 3.71
N PHE A 27 8.09 12.94 4.76
CA PHE A 27 9.34 13.48 5.31
C PHE A 27 10.26 12.39 5.84
N VAL A 28 9.72 11.34 6.48
CA VAL A 28 10.50 10.16 6.90
C VAL A 28 11.05 9.40 5.69
N GLY A 29 10.25 9.20 4.64
CA GLY A 29 10.70 8.59 3.38
C GLY A 29 11.81 9.41 2.70
N TYR A 30 11.68 10.74 2.71
CA TYR A 30 12.71 11.65 2.20
C TYR A 30 14.00 11.58 3.02
N TYR A 31 13.89 11.48 4.34
CA TYR A 31 15.04 11.24 5.21
C TYR A 31 15.73 9.91 4.88
N PHE A 32 14.97 8.83 4.65
CA PHE A 32 15.53 7.53 4.23
C PHE A 32 16.19 7.57 2.85
N ARG A 33 15.69 8.39 1.93
CA ARG A 33 16.36 8.65 0.64
C ARG A 33 17.73 9.28 0.84
N TRP A 34 17.88 10.16 1.82
CA TRP A 34 19.16 10.75 2.18
C TRP A 34 20.10 9.71 2.81
N THR A 35 19.57 8.83 3.66
CA THR A 35 20.34 7.76 4.33
C THR A 35 20.59 6.53 3.43
N ARG A 36 20.18 6.55 2.14
CA ARG A 36 20.27 5.43 1.19
C ARG A 36 19.79 4.09 1.79
N ARG A 37 18.69 4.15 2.53
CA ARG A 37 18.04 2.96 3.11
C ARG A 37 17.06 2.35 2.11
N ILE A 38 16.84 1.04 2.18
CA ILE A 38 15.82 0.33 1.38
C ILE A 38 14.40 0.84 1.68
N CYS A 39 13.44 0.55 0.80
CA CYS A 39 12.03 0.99 0.90
C CYS A 39 11.76 2.50 0.81
N TRP A 40 12.78 3.33 0.56
CA TRP A 40 12.60 4.78 0.41
C TRP A 40 11.65 5.13 -0.75
N PHE A 41 11.78 4.45 -1.89
CA PHE A 41 11.00 4.74 -3.09
C PHE A 41 9.54 4.36 -2.86
N THR A 42 9.32 3.19 -2.27
CA THR A 42 7.99 2.64 -2.04
C THR A 42 7.23 3.37 -0.94
N LEU A 43 7.90 3.71 0.17
CA LEU A 43 7.30 4.53 1.23
C LEU A 43 7.02 5.96 0.77
N GLY A 44 7.96 6.56 0.02
CA GLY A 44 7.77 7.90 -0.55
C GLY A 44 6.62 7.95 -1.56
N GLY A 45 6.59 6.98 -2.49
CA GLY A 45 5.53 6.85 -3.48
C GLY A 45 4.16 6.57 -2.84
N PHE A 46 4.12 5.69 -1.83
CA PHE A 46 2.92 5.38 -1.07
C PHE A 46 2.34 6.64 -0.41
N SER A 47 3.21 7.44 0.21
CA SER A 47 2.76 8.67 0.83
C SER A 47 2.26 9.69 -0.20
N LEU A 48 2.92 9.81 -1.35
CA LEU A 48 2.50 10.74 -2.41
C LEU A 48 1.12 10.37 -2.94
N ILE A 49 0.89 9.10 -3.29
CA ILE A 49 -0.39 8.65 -3.84
C ILE A 49 -1.52 8.86 -2.83
N ARG A 50 -1.24 8.78 -1.53
CA ARG A 50 -2.23 9.03 -0.47
C ARG A 50 -2.52 10.49 -0.20
N CYS A 51 -1.53 11.37 -0.33
CA CYS A 51 -1.79 12.81 -0.36
C CYS A 51 -2.67 13.17 -1.56
N VAL A 52 -2.40 12.62 -2.74
CA VAL A 52 -3.20 12.86 -3.95
C VAL A 52 -4.61 12.29 -3.79
N GLY A 53 -4.76 11.05 -3.33
CA GLY A 53 -6.06 10.40 -3.09
C GLY A 53 -6.92 11.17 -2.09
N ALA A 54 -6.33 11.63 -0.98
CA ALA A 54 -7.02 12.46 0.00
C ALA A 54 -7.42 13.83 -0.59
N GLY A 55 -6.55 14.44 -1.39
CA GLY A 55 -6.87 15.68 -2.12
C GLY A 55 -8.03 15.50 -3.09
N CYS A 56 -8.06 14.41 -3.85
CA CYS A 56 -9.19 14.07 -4.71
C CYS A 56 -10.48 13.85 -3.91
N MET A 57 -10.40 13.16 -2.76
CA MET A 57 -11.56 12.93 -1.89
C MET A 57 -12.11 14.21 -1.27
N LEU A 58 -11.25 15.19 -0.95
CA LEU A 58 -11.68 16.49 -0.45
C LEU A 58 -12.28 17.35 -1.57
N GLY A 59 -11.73 17.23 -2.79
CA GLY A 59 -12.27 17.87 -3.98
C GLY A 59 -13.69 17.40 -4.35
N THR A 60 -14.04 16.12 -4.11
CA THR A 60 -15.40 15.61 -4.39
C THR A 60 -16.47 16.25 -3.50
N VAL A 61 -16.08 16.80 -2.34
CA VAL A 61 -17.00 17.54 -1.45
C VAL A 61 -17.46 18.84 -2.10
N ASN A 62 -16.58 19.52 -2.84
CA ASN A 62 -16.88 20.81 -3.48
C ASN A 62 -17.46 20.65 -4.90
N ARG A 63 -16.99 19.66 -5.67
CA ARG A 63 -17.53 19.35 -7.01
C ARG A 63 -17.69 17.85 -7.21
N ASP A 64 -18.93 17.41 -7.39
CA ASP A 64 -19.27 16.01 -7.66
C ASP A 64 -19.03 15.67 -9.15
N SER A 65 -17.75 15.48 -9.50
CA SER A 65 -17.32 15.08 -10.85
C SER A 65 -16.84 13.63 -10.85
N SER A 66 -17.28 12.86 -11.85
CA SER A 66 -16.93 11.44 -12.01
C SER A 66 -15.42 11.20 -12.09
N GLY A 67 -14.65 12.17 -12.58
CA GLY A 67 -13.19 12.08 -12.66
C GLY A 67 -12.49 12.08 -11.30
N LEU A 68 -13.02 12.80 -10.31
CA LEU A 68 -12.44 12.81 -8.97
C LEU A 68 -12.67 11.49 -8.25
N TRP A 69 -13.86 10.89 -8.38
CA TRP A 69 -14.15 9.57 -7.83
C TRP A 69 -13.30 8.47 -8.46
N ALA A 70 -13.05 8.54 -9.77
CA ALA A 70 -12.10 7.65 -10.43
C ALA A 70 -10.70 7.83 -9.84
N GLY A 71 -10.22 9.07 -9.70
CA GLY A 71 -8.93 9.39 -9.08
C GLY A 71 -8.76 8.80 -7.68
N VAL A 72 -9.79 8.92 -6.83
CA VAL A 72 -9.79 8.32 -5.48
C VAL A 72 -9.65 6.80 -5.57
N PHE A 73 -10.42 6.13 -6.42
CA PHE A 73 -10.33 4.67 -6.59
C PHE A 73 -8.95 4.22 -7.10
N VAL A 74 -8.36 4.94 -8.06
CA VAL A 74 -7.01 4.63 -8.57
C VAL A 74 -5.98 4.75 -7.44
N CYS A 75 -6.02 5.87 -6.72
CA CYS A 75 -5.04 6.16 -5.66
C CYS A 75 -5.15 5.16 -4.50
N GLU A 76 -6.36 4.67 -4.24
CA GLU A 76 -6.65 3.66 -3.23
C GLU A 76 -5.97 2.32 -3.57
N SER A 77 -6.20 1.81 -4.79
CA SER A 77 -5.62 0.55 -5.27
C SER A 77 -4.10 0.63 -5.40
N LEU A 78 -3.59 1.70 -5.99
CA LEU A 78 -2.14 1.95 -6.11
C LEU A 78 -1.48 2.02 -4.72
N GLY A 79 -2.15 2.59 -3.73
CA GLY A 79 -1.65 2.60 -2.36
C GLY A 79 -1.45 1.20 -1.79
N VAL A 80 -2.43 0.29 -1.97
CA VAL A 80 -2.30 -1.11 -1.52
C VAL A 80 -1.17 -1.83 -2.25
N LEU A 81 -1.02 -1.60 -3.56
CA LEU A 81 0.05 -2.19 -4.36
C LEU A 81 1.44 -1.74 -3.89
N LEU A 82 1.60 -0.47 -3.55
CA LEU A 82 2.86 0.03 -2.99
C LEU A 82 3.16 -0.60 -1.63
N LEU A 83 2.16 -0.88 -0.78
CA LEU A 83 2.40 -1.62 0.47
C LEU A 83 2.84 -3.07 0.22
N ILE A 84 2.23 -3.74 -0.75
CA ILE A 84 2.66 -5.08 -1.18
C ILE A 84 4.09 -5.02 -1.73
N PHE A 85 4.42 -4.00 -2.52
CA PHE A 85 5.78 -3.80 -3.02
C PHE A 85 6.78 -3.60 -1.89
N ALA A 86 6.42 -2.86 -0.84
CA ALA A 86 7.28 -2.66 0.33
C ALA A 86 7.56 -4.00 1.05
N LEU A 87 6.57 -4.88 1.19
CA LEU A 87 6.80 -6.24 1.71
C LEU A 87 7.78 -7.01 0.84
N PHE A 88 7.61 -6.98 -0.48
CA PHE A 88 8.51 -7.67 -1.41
C PHE A 88 9.93 -7.13 -1.38
N GLU A 89 10.13 -5.81 -1.23
CA GLU A 89 11.46 -5.22 -1.07
C GLU A 89 12.14 -5.70 0.23
N MET A 90 11.38 -5.79 1.33
CA MET A 90 11.90 -6.34 2.59
C MET A 90 12.30 -7.82 2.45
N LEU A 91 11.47 -8.62 1.77
CA LEU A 91 11.75 -10.04 1.51
C LEU A 91 12.92 -10.23 0.53
N GLY A 92 13.00 -9.43 -0.52
CA GLY A 92 14.09 -9.47 -1.49
C GLY A 92 15.44 -9.13 -0.87
N ARG A 93 15.47 -8.31 0.19
CA ARG A 93 16.70 -8.08 0.97
C ARG A 93 17.14 -9.31 1.74
N ILE A 94 16.21 -10.01 2.40
CA ILE A 94 16.49 -11.26 3.11
C ILE A 94 17.02 -12.31 2.12
N ASP A 95 16.45 -12.33 0.92
CA ASP A 95 16.86 -13.24 -0.13
C ASP A 95 18.26 -12.98 -0.66
N LYS A 96 18.67 -11.72 -0.84
CA LYS A 96 20.05 -11.38 -1.23
C LYS A 96 21.09 -11.92 -0.25
N THR A 97 20.77 -11.99 1.04
CA THR A 97 21.66 -12.58 2.05
C THR A 97 21.63 -14.11 2.02
N ALA A 98 20.44 -14.70 1.85
CA ALA A 98 20.23 -16.14 1.98
C ALA A 98 20.36 -16.92 0.65
N HIS A 99 20.43 -16.23 -0.50
CA HIS A 99 20.48 -16.77 -1.86
C HIS A 99 19.40 -17.84 -2.14
N VAL A 100 18.15 -17.61 -1.72
CA VAL A 100 17.11 -18.64 -1.72
C VAL A 100 16.17 -18.54 -2.94
N VAL A 101 16.01 -17.37 -3.56
CA VAL A 101 14.89 -17.09 -4.48
C VAL A 101 15.33 -16.47 -5.81
N HIS A 102 14.52 -16.75 -6.83
CA HIS A 102 14.76 -16.43 -8.23
C HIS A 102 14.21 -15.03 -8.59
N GLU A 103 14.91 -14.32 -9.48
CA GLU A 103 14.66 -12.95 -9.99
C GLU A 103 13.21 -12.65 -10.44
N ARG A 104 12.41 -13.69 -10.70
CA ARG A 104 10.99 -13.59 -11.10
C ARG A 104 10.07 -13.00 -10.04
N VAL A 105 10.39 -13.13 -8.75
CA VAL A 105 9.55 -12.57 -7.67
C VAL A 105 9.50 -11.05 -7.73
N PHE A 106 10.53 -10.41 -8.29
CA PHE A 106 10.60 -8.96 -8.43
C PHE A 106 9.78 -8.41 -9.61
N TRP A 107 9.46 -9.24 -10.61
CA TRP A 107 8.67 -8.84 -11.79
C TRP A 107 7.18 -8.66 -11.49
N ILE A 108 6.68 -9.38 -10.49
CA ILE A 108 5.26 -9.40 -10.10
C ILE A 108 4.71 -7.99 -9.82
N PRO A 109 5.27 -7.19 -8.89
CA PRO A 109 4.76 -5.85 -8.59
C PRO A 109 4.76 -4.90 -9.80
N GLN A 110 5.68 -5.10 -10.74
CA GLN A 110 5.78 -4.29 -11.95
C GLN A 110 4.60 -4.59 -12.88
N ILE A 111 4.31 -5.87 -13.13
CA ILE A 111 3.14 -6.30 -13.90
C ILE A 111 1.85 -5.84 -13.23
N LEU A 112 1.79 -5.90 -11.90
CA LEU A 112 0.60 -5.49 -11.14
C LEU A 112 0.28 -4.01 -11.28
N THR A 113 1.30 -3.16 -11.29
CA THR A 113 1.12 -1.72 -11.50
C THR A 113 0.50 -1.47 -12.88
N TRP A 114 0.95 -2.19 -13.92
CA TRP A 114 0.37 -2.09 -15.26
C TRP A 114 -1.08 -2.58 -15.33
N ILE A 115 -1.38 -3.71 -14.68
CA ILE A 115 -2.74 -4.26 -14.64
C ILE A 115 -3.69 -3.32 -13.90
N ASP A 116 -3.29 -2.78 -12.76
CA ASP A 116 -4.13 -1.89 -11.95
C ASP A 116 -4.45 -0.57 -12.67
N ILE A 117 -3.45 0.03 -13.31
CA ILE A 117 -3.64 1.19 -14.18
C ILE A 117 -4.66 0.86 -15.29
N GLY A 118 -4.52 -0.30 -15.93
CA GLY A 118 -5.43 -0.75 -16.99
C GLY A 118 -6.87 -0.94 -16.51
N ILE A 119 -7.07 -1.60 -15.38
CA ILE A 119 -8.39 -1.82 -14.77
C ILE A 119 -9.03 -0.49 -14.38
N SER A 120 -8.23 0.44 -13.84
CA SER A 120 -8.71 1.75 -13.43
C SER A 120 -9.18 2.60 -14.61
N ILE A 121 -8.41 2.64 -15.70
CA ILE A 121 -8.80 3.31 -16.95
C ILE A 121 -10.04 2.64 -17.55
N GLY A 122 -10.09 1.30 -17.56
CA GLY A 122 -11.23 0.53 -18.04
C GLY A 122 -12.52 0.84 -17.26
N GLY A 123 -12.42 0.99 -15.94
CA GLY A 123 -13.53 1.43 -15.08
C GLY A 123 -14.07 2.80 -15.48
N PHE A 124 -13.19 3.76 -15.78
CA PHE A 124 -13.56 5.12 -16.16
C PHE A 124 -14.29 5.21 -17.51
N VAL A 125 -13.78 4.54 -18.56
CA VAL A 125 -14.35 4.60 -19.92
C VAL A 125 -15.79 4.07 -19.94
N ILE A 126 -16.10 3.08 -19.12
CA ILE A 126 -17.41 2.43 -19.09
C ILE A 126 -18.41 3.22 -18.25
N VAL A 127 -17.97 3.83 -17.14
CA VAL A 127 -18.82 4.72 -16.32
C VAL A 127 -19.22 5.97 -17.10
N THR A 128 -18.33 6.51 -17.93
CA THR A 128 -18.61 7.69 -18.76
C THR A 128 -19.65 7.41 -19.86
N LYS A 129 -19.81 6.14 -20.27
CA LYS A 129 -20.77 5.73 -21.33
C LYS A 129 -22.17 5.40 -20.82
N LYS A 130 -22.38 5.23 -19.51
CA LYS A 130 -23.69 4.90 -18.91
C LYS A 130 -24.18 6.07 -18.05
N GLU A 131 -25.00 6.94 -18.62
CA GLU A 131 -25.55 8.14 -17.95
C GLU A 131 -26.56 7.87 -16.82
N HIS A 132 -26.82 6.61 -16.46
CA HIS A 132 -27.75 6.27 -15.37
C HIS A 132 -27.07 5.41 -14.30
N ASN A 133 -27.03 5.96 -13.07
CA ASN A 133 -26.43 5.44 -11.83
C ASN A 133 -24.90 5.42 -11.76
N LYS A 134 -24.34 6.62 -11.54
CA LYS A 134 -22.90 6.98 -11.47
C LYS A 134 -22.03 6.25 -10.43
N LEU A 135 -22.55 5.30 -9.65
CA LEU A 135 -21.86 4.71 -8.50
C LEU A 135 -22.13 3.21 -8.27
N LEU A 136 -22.84 2.53 -9.17
CA LEU A 136 -23.03 1.08 -9.02
C LEU A 136 -21.71 0.36 -9.29
N PRO A 137 -21.32 -0.62 -8.45
CA PRO A 137 -20.10 -1.42 -8.66
C PRO A 137 -20.18 -2.14 -10.00
N THR A 138 -19.44 -1.62 -10.98
CA THR A 138 -19.32 -2.22 -12.30
C THR A 138 -18.51 -3.51 -12.18
N PRO A 139 -18.76 -4.53 -13.04
CA PRO A 139 -18.05 -5.80 -13.01
C PRO A 139 -16.51 -5.67 -13.07
N TRP A 140 -16.01 -4.55 -13.59
CA TRP A 140 -14.59 -4.22 -13.69
C TRP A 140 -13.94 -3.89 -12.33
N SER A 141 -14.63 -3.15 -11.46
CA SER A 141 -14.12 -2.88 -10.11
C SER A 141 -14.04 -4.16 -9.27
N ARG A 142 -15.00 -5.09 -9.47
CA ARG A 142 -14.95 -6.42 -8.86
C ARG A 142 -13.74 -7.23 -9.31
N ALA A 143 -13.38 -7.17 -10.59
CA ALA A 143 -12.21 -7.86 -11.13
C ALA A 143 -10.90 -7.33 -10.53
N GLY A 144 -10.74 -6.00 -10.40
CA GLY A 144 -9.55 -5.40 -9.78
C GLY A 144 -9.33 -5.83 -8.33
N ILE A 145 -10.40 -5.83 -7.54
CA ILE A 145 -10.33 -6.23 -6.14
C ILE A 145 -10.10 -7.74 -5.98
N ALA A 146 -10.69 -8.57 -6.85
CA ALA A 146 -10.40 -10.01 -6.86
C ALA A 146 -8.92 -10.29 -7.18
N ILE A 147 -8.35 -9.55 -8.13
CA ILE A 147 -6.92 -9.63 -8.46
C ILE A 147 -6.07 -9.20 -7.26
N LEU A 148 -6.40 -8.08 -6.59
CA LEU A 148 -5.73 -7.63 -5.36
C LEU A 148 -5.75 -8.71 -4.26
N PHE A 149 -6.86 -9.41 -4.09
CA PHE A 149 -6.97 -10.51 -3.13
C PHE A 149 -6.10 -11.71 -3.51
N LEU A 150 -6.07 -12.11 -4.78
CA LEU A 150 -5.18 -13.19 -5.25
C LEU A 150 -3.70 -12.87 -5.03
N ILE A 151 -3.31 -11.61 -5.25
CA ILE A 151 -1.95 -11.14 -5.01
C ILE A 151 -1.61 -11.20 -3.53
N TYR A 152 -2.53 -10.77 -2.66
CA TYR A 152 -2.33 -10.89 -1.23
C TYR A 152 -2.07 -12.34 -0.80
N LEU A 153 -2.88 -13.29 -1.30
CA LEU A 153 -2.66 -14.72 -1.03
C LEU A 153 -1.30 -15.19 -1.54
N TYR A 154 -0.88 -14.72 -2.72
CA TYR A 154 0.45 -15.02 -3.25
C TYR A 154 1.56 -14.47 -2.34
N THR A 155 1.49 -13.19 -1.93
CA THR A 155 2.47 -12.57 -1.01
C THR A 155 2.50 -13.28 0.35
N LEU A 156 1.34 -13.68 0.87
CA LEU A 156 1.24 -14.47 2.09
C LEU A 156 1.96 -15.82 1.92
N GLY A 157 1.74 -16.51 0.80
CA GLY A 157 2.41 -17.78 0.48
C GLY A 157 3.92 -17.63 0.38
N VAL A 158 4.41 -16.58 -0.27
CA VAL A 158 5.85 -16.27 -0.35
C VAL A 158 6.41 -16.01 1.05
N TRP A 159 5.75 -15.20 1.88
CA TRP A 159 6.22 -14.97 3.25
C TRP A 159 6.24 -16.25 4.10
N VAL A 160 5.21 -17.11 4.00
CA VAL A 160 5.19 -18.41 4.69
C VAL A 160 6.36 -19.29 4.24
N TYR A 161 6.69 -19.27 2.95
CA TYR A 161 7.86 -19.98 2.44
C TYR A 161 9.16 -19.47 3.06
N PHE A 162 9.39 -18.15 3.10
CA PHE A 162 10.53 -17.57 3.81
C PHE A 162 10.51 -17.94 5.31
N TRP A 163 9.33 -17.93 5.95
CA TRP A 163 9.20 -18.30 7.35
C TRP A 163 9.61 -19.76 7.63
N THR A 164 9.31 -20.69 6.72
CA THR A 164 9.77 -22.09 6.84
C THR A 164 11.29 -22.22 6.75
N GLN A 165 11.97 -21.31 6.04
CA GLN A 165 13.43 -21.28 5.90
C GLN A 165 14.13 -20.44 6.97
N ARG A 166 13.44 -20.09 8.07
CA ARG A 166 13.94 -19.17 9.10
C ARG A 166 15.28 -19.54 9.76
N HIS A 167 15.67 -20.81 9.70
CA HIS A 167 16.91 -21.30 10.29
C HIS A 167 18.17 -20.75 9.60
N ARG A 168 18.05 -20.20 8.38
CA ARG A 168 19.17 -19.68 7.60
C ARG A 168 19.40 -18.17 7.79
N TYR A 169 18.62 -17.50 8.62
CA TYR A 169 18.66 -16.03 8.75
C TYR A 169 19.59 -15.57 9.87
N ASP A 170 20.32 -14.48 9.59
CA ASP A 170 20.99 -13.68 10.61
C ASP A 170 19.96 -12.90 11.45
N ALA A 171 20.33 -12.44 12.63
CA ALA A 171 19.43 -11.76 13.59
C ALA A 171 18.76 -10.50 13.00
N GLU A 172 19.47 -9.79 12.11
CA GLU A 172 18.94 -8.62 11.41
C GLU A 172 17.86 -8.99 10.39
N ASP A 173 18.10 -10.04 9.60
CA ASP A 173 17.19 -10.51 8.56
C ASP A 173 15.96 -11.20 9.18
N TYR A 174 16.13 -11.85 10.33
CA TYR A 174 15.02 -12.37 11.13
C TYR A 174 14.09 -11.25 11.63
N THR A 175 14.64 -10.12 12.04
CA THR A 175 13.84 -8.95 12.45
C THR A 175 13.01 -8.41 11.27
N LEU A 176 13.62 -8.31 10.08
CA LEU A 176 12.90 -7.90 8.86
C LEU A 176 11.77 -8.88 8.50
N ALA A 177 12.02 -10.19 8.62
CA ALA A 177 11.02 -11.23 8.34
C ALA A 177 9.82 -11.15 9.29
N ILE A 178 10.07 -10.94 10.60
CA ILE A 178 9.01 -10.73 11.59
C ILE A 178 8.22 -9.48 11.26
N CYS A 179 8.88 -8.36 10.95
CA CYS A 179 8.18 -7.11 10.65
C CYS A 179 7.32 -7.22 9.39
N ALA A 180 7.78 -7.91 8.35
CA ALA A 180 6.95 -8.25 7.19
C ALA A 180 5.75 -9.13 7.61
N GLY A 181 5.96 -10.08 8.52
CA GLY A 181 4.92 -10.93 9.09
C GLY A 181 3.87 -10.16 9.88
N ILE A 182 4.27 -9.15 10.64
CA ILE A 182 3.39 -8.23 11.37
C ILE A 182 2.63 -7.31 10.39
N GLY A 183 3.23 -6.94 9.25
CA GLY A 183 2.58 -6.14 8.21
C GLY A 183 1.46 -6.88 7.46
N LEU A 184 1.60 -8.18 7.24
CA LEU A 184 0.61 -9.00 6.52
C LEU A 184 -0.81 -8.98 7.09
N PRO A 185 -1.07 -9.10 8.41
CA PRO A 185 -2.43 -9.00 8.95
C PRO A 185 -3.04 -7.61 8.76
N PHE A 186 -2.25 -6.54 8.81
CA PHE A 186 -2.76 -5.20 8.49
C PHE A 186 -3.19 -5.10 7.03
N LEU A 187 -2.39 -5.66 6.12
CA LEU A 187 -2.74 -5.72 4.71
C LEU A 187 -3.95 -6.64 4.44
N PHE A 188 -4.13 -7.70 5.24
CA PHE A 188 -5.31 -8.56 5.16
C PHE A 188 -6.59 -7.81 5.49
N VAL A 189 -6.63 -7.09 6.61
CA VAL A 189 -7.79 -6.29 7.02
C VAL A 189 -8.19 -5.32 5.91
N ARG A 190 -7.18 -4.69 5.31
CA ARG A 190 -7.35 -3.77 4.19
C ARG A 190 -7.96 -4.44 2.96
N VAL A 191 -7.39 -5.56 2.50
CA VAL A 191 -7.88 -6.26 1.31
C VAL A 191 -9.26 -6.89 1.56
N LEU A 192 -9.51 -7.38 2.77
CA LEU A 192 -10.79 -7.95 3.18
C LEU A 192 -11.91 -6.90 3.15
N TYR A 193 -11.63 -5.67 3.58
CA TYR A 193 -12.60 -4.57 3.46
C TYR A 193 -12.99 -4.30 2.00
N SER A 194 -12.01 -4.27 1.09
CA SER A 194 -12.26 -4.14 -0.35
C SER A 194 -13.09 -5.31 -0.90
N LEU A 195 -12.85 -6.54 -0.43
CA LEU A 195 -13.59 -7.74 -0.82
C LEU A 195 -15.06 -7.71 -0.35
N ILE A 196 -15.30 -7.29 0.89
CA ILE A 196 -16.65 -7.15 1.45
C ILE A 196 -17.47 -6.16 0.62
N PHE A 197 -16.87 -5.02 0.24
CA PHE A 197 -17.53 -4.04 -0.61
C PHE A 197 -17.98 -4.64 -1.96
N VAL A 198 -17.17 -5.51 -2.56
CA VAL A 198 -17.47 -6.18 -3.84
C VAL A 198 -18.61 -7.19 -3.73
N ILE A 199 -18.60 -7.99 -2.67
CA ILE A 199 -19.58 -9.07 -2.45
C ILE A 199 -20.94 -8.49 -2.09
N THR A 200 -20.98 -7.50 -1.20
CA THR A 200 -22.23 -6.96 -0.67
C THR A 200 -22.93 -6.04 -1.67
N ALA A 201 -22.20 -5.44 -2.62
CA ALA A 201 -22.74 -4.53 -3.65
C ALA A 201 -23.58 -3.34 -3.11
N ASP A 202 -23.54 -3.12 -1.80
CA ASP A 202 -24.34 -2.15 -1.07
C ASP A 202 -23.51 -0.89 -0.78
N MET A 203 -24.08 0.28 -1.04
CA MET A 203 -23.37 1.57 -0.97
C MET A 203 -22.99 1.96 0.46
N MET A 204 -23.54 1.29 1.47
CA MET A 204 -23.26 1.53 2.88
C MET A 204 -21.86 1.06 3.33
N TRP A 205 -21.29 0.09 2.62
CA TRP A 205 -19.95 -0.48 2.85
C TRP A 205 -18.89 0.04 1.86
N ASN A 206 -19.22 1.07 1.12
CA ASN A 206 -18.33 1.65 0.12
C ASN A 206 -17.18 2.41 0.82
N ALA A 207 -15.93 2.11 0.50
CA ALA A 207 -14.76 2.90 0.94
C ALA A 207 -14.90 4.40 0.61
N VAL A 208 -15.75 4.69 -0.36
CA VAL A 208 -15.90 5.97 -1.04
C VAL A 208 -17.12 6.77 -0.53
N LYS A 209 -18.17 6.11 -0.03
CA LYS A 209 -19.43 6.73 0.44
C LYS A 209 -20.00 6.17 1.77
N GLY A 210 -19.44 5.08 2.28
CA GLY A 210 -19.86 4.39 3.49
C GLY A 210 -19.48 5.14 4.77
N SER A 211 -19.69 4.49 5.91
CA SER A 211 -19.44 5.14 7.20
C SER A 211 -17.98 5.63 7.31
N PRO A 212 -17.73 6.91 7.63
CA PRO A 212 -16.38 7.47 7.72
C PRO A 212 -15.50 6.70 8.71
N VAL A 213 -16.14 6.12 9.72
CA VAL A 213 -15.52 5.33 10.78
C VAL A 213 -14.99 4.00 10.24
N ALA A 214 -15.71 3.32 9.33
CA ALA A 214 -15.25 2.08 8.72
C ALA A 214 -14.05 2.33 7.79
N TYR A 215 -14.08 3.41 7.00
CA TYR A 215 -12.91 3.81 6.20
C TYR A 215 -11.71 4.11 7.10
N LEU A 216 -11.89 4.88 8.16
CA LEU A 216 -10.79 5.22 9.07
C LEU A 216 -10.19 3.98 9.74
N LEU A 217 -11.02 3.09 10.29
CA LEU A 217 -10.55 1.94 11.06
C LEU A 217 -10.08 0.76 10.19
N MET A 218 -10.69 0.50 9.04
CA MET A 218 -10.39 -0.69 8.23
C MET A 218 -9.42 -0.40 7.08
N THR A 219 -9.27 0.86 6.71
CA THR A 219 -8.37 1.26 5.63
C THR A 219 -7.19 2.05 6.21
N MET A 220 -7.50 3.16 6.84
CA MET A 220 -6.52 4.18 7.20
C MET A 220 -5.58 3.71 8.33
N LEU A 221 -6.16 3.14 9.39
CA LEU A 221 -5.42 2.67 10.56
C LEU A 221 -4.46 1.51 10.23
N PRO A 222 -4.85 0.45 9.50
CA PRO A 222 -3.93 -0.61 9.08
C PRO A 222 -2.77 -0.10 8.24
N GLU A 223 -3.00 0.92 7.40
CA GLU A 223 -1.99 1.45 6.51
C GLU A 223 -0.95 2.28 7.27
N VAL A 224 -1.38 3.11 8.22
CA VAL A 224 -0.47 3.86 9.09
C VAL A 224 0.30 2.90 10.00
N ALA A 225 -0.37 1.89 10.57
CA ALA A 225 0.29 0.84 11.36
C ALA A 225 1.34 0.09 10.54
N PHE A 226 1.03 -0.27 9.30
CA PHE A 226 1.96 -0.91 8.39
C PHE A 226 3.19 -0.03 8.11
N VAL A 227 2.97 1.24 7.73
CA VAL A 227 4.05 2.19 7.41
C VAL A 227 4.95 2.42 8.62
N THR A 228 4.39 2.55 9.82
CA THR A 228 5.18 2.74 11.04
C THR A 228 6.05 1.51 11.36
N VAL A 229 5.52 0.30 11.19
CA VAL A 229 6.30 -0.95 11.34
C VAL A 229 7.43 -1.00 10.31
N CYS A 230 7.16 -0.69 9.04
CA CYS A 230 8.19 -0.63 8.00
C CYS A 230 9.27 0.41 8.33
N CYS A 231 8.89 1.63 8.71
CA CYS A 231 9.83 2.67 9.10
C CYS A 231 10.74 2.24 10.26
N PHE A 232 10.16 1.63 11.30
CA PHE A 232 10.92 1.11 12.44
C PHE A 232 11.92 0.02 12.02
N SER A 233 11.49 -0.88 11.13
CA SER A 233 12.33 -1.97 10.60
C SER A 233 13.52 -1.44 9.80
N VAL A 234 13.27 -0.46 8.93
CA VAL A 234 14.29 0.16 8.07
C VAL A 234 15.29 0.99 8.89
N LEU A 235 14.82 1.66 9.95
CA LEU A 235 15.69 2.37 10.89
C LEU A 235 16.64 1.43 11.62
N LYS A 236 16.12 0.30 12.12
CA LYS A 236 16.92 -0.70 12.83
C LYS A 236 17.98 -1.38 11.97
N THR A 237 17.78 -1.45 10.66
CA THR A 237 18.75 -2.14 9.79
C THR A 237 19.83 -1.17 9.29
N PRO A 238 21.12 -1.48 9.37
CA PRO A 238 22.19 -0.61 8.89
C PRO A 238 22.10 -0.32 7.38
N PRO A 239 22.68 0.80 6.91
CA PRO A 239 22.61 1.21 5.51
C PRO A 239 23.45 0.28 4.64
N GLU A 240 23.02 0.07 3.40
CA GLU A 240 23.60 -0.90 2.46
C GLU A 240 25.10 -0.65 2.22
N ASN A 241 25.53 0.61 2.22
CA ASN A 241 26.94 1.01 2.07
C ASN A 241 27.86 0.46 3.18
N VAL A 242 27.34 0.34 4.42
CA VAL A 242 28.13 -0.20 5.54
C VAL A 242 28.27 -1.72 5.44
N LYS A 243 27.23 -2.42 4.97
CA LYS A 243 27.32 -3.88 4.72
C LYS A 243 28.30 -4.19 3.60
N GLU A 244 28.25 -3.46 2.48
CA GLU A 244 29.15 -3.69 1.35
C GLU A 244 30.62 -3.42 1.71
N SER A 245 30.87 -2.38 2.52
CA SER A 245 32.20 -2.10 3.09
C SER A 245 32.67 -3.23 4.00
N ASN A 246 31.84 -3.69 4.94
CA ASN A 246 32.20 -4.77 5.86
C ASN A 246 32.48 -6.09 5.12
N THR A 247 31.69 -6.45 4.12
CA THR A 247 31.94 -7.64 3.30
C THR A 247 33.25 -7.54 2.53
N LYS A 248 33.53 -6.38 1.92
CA LYS A 248 34.82 -6.12 1.25
C LYS A 248 36.00 -6.19 2.22
N PHE A 249 35.84 -5.70 3.45
CA PHE A 249 36.86 -5.78 4.50
C PHE A 249 37.10 -7.21 5.00
N GLN A 250 36.04 -8.03 5.14
CA GLN A 250 36.16 -9.44 5.53
C GLN A 250 36.88 -10.25 4.45
N LEU A 251 36.48 -10.11 3.18
CA LEU A 251 37.14 -10.78 2.05
C LEU A 251 38.62 -10.39 1.89
N ARG A 252 38.99 -9.17 2.28
CA ARG A 252 40.39 -8.68 2.26
C ARG A 252 41.21 -9.15 3.46
N ARG A 253 40.59 -9.68 4.52
CA ARG A 253 41.28 -10.30 5.66
C ARG A 253 41.53 -11.79 5.46
N GLU A 254 40.74 -12.44 4.61
CA GLU A 254 40.81 -13.89 4.35
C GLU A 254 41.70 -14.24 3.14
N GLY A 255 42.13 -13.27 2.33
CA GLY A 255 43.06 -13.44 1.21
C GLY A 255 44.41 -12.80 1.47
#